data_AF-A0A6G4TLK8-F1
#
_entry.id   AF-A0A6G4TLK8-F1
#
_cell.length_a   1.000
_cell.length_b   1.000
_cell.length_c   1.000
_cell.angle_alpha   90.00
_cell.angle_beta   90.00
_cell.angle_gamma   90.00
#
_symmetry.space_group_name_H-M   'P 1'
#
loop_
_entity.id
_entity.type
_entity.pdbx_description
1 polymer ?
#
loop_
_entity_poly.entity_id
_entity_poly.type
_entity_poly.pdbx_seq_one_letter_code
_entity_poly.pdbx_strand_id
1 'polypeptide(L)'
;GYNFYGNYASNAVETNQWAPGSITGDYAWLDAWAGQVWVNAQLQAALVALFQQASNLPYAAAGKARIESCMKPTIEQFRAWGGMTAGTDLDQSQIDQINAIAGVDVTDSLMAEGYYVYIGPFTAAMRAARTKPTVYFWYTDGGIIQGITVNSVEVQ
;
A
#
# COMPACT_ATOMS: atom_id res chain seq x y z
N GLY A 1 -11.21 14.71 -8.12
CA GLY A 1 -10.51 15.35 -9.26
C GLY A 1 -10.80 14.61 -10.56
N TYR A 2 -10.64 15.27 -11.72
CA TYR A 2 -10.79 14.62 -13.03
C TYR A 2 -9.44 14.04 -13.49
N ASN A 3 -9.45 12.80 -14.00
CA ASN A 3 -8.25 12.02 -14.34
C ASN A 3 -7.89 11.98 -15.83
N PHE A 4 -8.65 12.65 -16.71
CA PHE A 4 -8.45 12.56 -18.15
C PHE A 4 -8.76 13.88 -18.86
N TYR A 5 -7.84 14.31 -19.71
CA TYR A 5 -8.00 15.44 -20.64
C TYR A 5 -7.56 14.99 -22.03
N GLY A 6 -8.47 15.05 -23.00
CA GLY A 6 -8.24 14.57 -24.36
C GLY A 6 -8.81 15.54 -25.38
N ASN A 7 -8.13 15.67 -26.52
CA ASN A 7 -8.59 16.47 -27.65
C ASN A 7 -9.30 15.56 -28.66
N TYR A 8 -10.55 15.89 -28.98
CA TYR A 8 -11.38 15.11 -29.90
C TYR A 8 -11.69 15.95 -31.14
N ALA A 9 -11.33 15.44 -32.31
CA ALA A 9 -11.55 16.12 -33.59
C ALA A 9 -12.49 15.29 -34.47
N SER A 10 -13.56 15.92 -34.96
CA SER A 10 -14.34 15.43 -36.10
C SER A 10 -14.59 16.58 -37.08
N ASN A 11 -13.96 16.45 -38.26
CA ASN A 11 -14.01 17.19 -39.53
C ASN A 11 -14.46 18.68 -39.62
N ALA A 12 -14.40 19.46 -38.53
CA ALA A 12 -14.35 20.95 -38.49
C ALA A 12 -14.54 21.51 -37.06
N VAL A 13 -14.73 20.66 -36.04
CA VAL A 13 -14.98 21.10 -34.66
C VAL A 13 -13.95 20.47 -33.72
N GLU A 14 -13.16 21.32 -33.06
CA GLU A 14 -12.23 20.97 -32.00
C GLU A 14 -12.84 21.46 -30.68
N THR A 15 -13.15 20.53 -29.76
CA THR A 15 -13.69 20.89 -28.44
C THR A 15 -12.87 20.22 -27.34
N ASN A 16 -12.43 21.01 -26.37
CA ASN A 16 -11.82 20.51 -25.14
C ASN A 16 -12.94 19.95 -24.25
N GLN A 17 -12.99 18.62 -24.10
CA GLN A 17 -14.02 17.96 -23.30
C GLN A 17 -13.41 17.33 -22.04
N TRP A 18 -14.10 17.50 -20.92
CA TRP A 18 -13.72 16.93 -19.64
C TRP A 18 -14.54 15.67 -19.43
N ALA A 19 -13.87 14.55 -19.21
CA ALA A 19 -14.51 13.26 -18.96
C ALA A 19 -13.99 12.66 -17.65
N PRO A 20 -14.85 12.04 -16.81
CA PRO A 20 -14.39 11.23 -15.70
C PRO A 20 -13.66 9.99 -16.27
N GLY A 21 -12.35 9.92 -16.05
CA GLY A 21 -11.56 8.73 -16.36
C GLY A 21 -11.82 7.61 -15.35
N SER A 22 -11.88 6.37 -15.82
CA SER A 22 -11.98 5.18 -14.98
C SER A 22 -10.58 4.65 -14.63
N ILE A 23 -10.35 4.33 -13.35
CA ILE A 23 -9.15 3.63 -12.89
C ILE A 23 -9.48 2.14 -12.82
N THR A 24 -8.49 1.27 -13.00
CA THR A 24 -8.67 -0.19 -12.91
C THR A 24 -8.47 -0.66 -11.46
N GLY A 25 -9.28 -1.63 -11.03
CA GLY A 25 -9.32 -2.14 -9.65
C GLY A 25 -10.37 -1.43 -8.78
N ASP A 26 -10.45 -1.80 -7.50
CA ASP A 26 -11.47 -1.32 -6.55
C ASP A 26 -11.19 0.10 -6.02
N TYR A 27 -10.42 0.92 -6.76
CA TYR A 27 -9.99 2.26 -6.36
C TYR A 27 -10.96 3.34 -6.82
N ALA A 28 -11.47 4.13 -5.88
CA ALA A 28 -12.28 5.30 -6.19
C ALA A 28 -11.46 6.51 -6.68
N TRP A 29 -10.16 6.57 -6.35
CA TRP A 29 -9.30 7.74 -6.60
C TRP A 29 -7.91 7.38 -7.18
N LEU A 30 -7.35 8.24 -8.04
CA LEU A 30 -6.11 7.96 -8.82
C LEU A 30 -4.85 8.04 -7.97
N ASP A 31 -4.82 8.97 -7.02
CA ASP A 31 -3.80 9.07 -5.97
C ASP A 31 -3.72 7.75 -5.18
N ALA A 32 -4.88 7.21 -4.79
CA ALA A 32 -5.12 5.88 -4.27
C ALA A 32 -4.30 4.79 -4.98
N TRP A 33 -4.65 4.64 -6.25
CA TRP A 33 -4.07 3.63 -7.13
C TRP A 33 -2.59 3.86 -7.40
N ALA A 34 -2.17 5.09 -7.69
CA ALA A 34 -0.79 5.42 -8.01
C ALA A 34 0.15 5.16 -6.81
N GLY A 35 -0.31 5.48 -5.59
CA GLY A 35 0.40 5.17 -4.35
C GLY A 35 0.60 3.66 -4.17
N GLN A 36 -0.44 2.86 -4.40
CA GLN A 36 -0.34 1.40 -4.29
C GLN A 36 0.63 0.80 -5.33
N VAL A 37 0.54 1.24 -6.59
CA VAL A 37 1.44 0.77 -7.65
C VAL A 37 2.89 1.09 -7.30
N TRP A 38 3.14 2.32 -6.80
CA TRP A 38 4.48 2.75 -6.42
C TRP A 38 5.04 1.91 -5.26
N VAL A 39 4.28 1.73 -4.16
CA VAL A 39 4.79 0.99 -2.99
C VAL A 39 5.05 -0.47 -3.35
N ASN A 40 4.19 -1.11 -4.14
CA ASN A 40 4.38 -2.48 -4.59
C ASN A 40 5.63 -2.64 -5.48
N ALA A 41 5.85 -1.72 -6.42
CA ALA A 41 7.03 -1.75 -7.28
C ALA A 41 8.33 -1.59 -6.46
N GLN A 42 8.33 -0.67 -5.50
CA GLN A 42 9.51 -0.37 -4.68
C GLN A 42 9.82 -1.49 -3.68
N LEU A 43 8.80 -2.12 -3.08
CA LEU A 43 8.98 -3.29 -2.22
C LEU A 43 9.57 -4.47 -3.01
N GLN A 44 9.10 -4.70 -4.24
CA GLN A 44 9.67 -5.73 -5.12
C GLN A 44 11.13 -5.42 -5.47
N ALA A 45 11.46 -4.16 -5.79
CA ALA A 45 12.83 -3.75 -6.07
C ALA A 45 13.75 -3.97 -4.86
N ALA A 46 13.31 -3.62 -3.64
CA ALA A 46 14.06 -3.84 -2.41
C ALA A 46 14.35 -5.33 -2.16
N LEU A 47 13.35 -6.20 -2.38
CA LEU A 47 13.51 -7.65 -2.25
C LEU A 47 14.47 -8.23 -3.31
N VAL A 48 14.41 -7.76 -4.55
CA VAL A 48 15.36 -8.16 -5.60
C VAL A 48 16.79 -7.74 -5.24
N ALA A 49 16.98 -6.51 -4.75
CA ALA A 49 18.28 -6.03 -4.30
C ALA A 49 18.81 -6.87 -3.12
N LEU A 50 17.94 -7.26 -2.17
CA LEU A 50 18.31 -8.18 -1.10
C LEU A 50 18.82 -9.51 -1.66
N PHE A 51 18.15 -10.10 -2.66
CA PHE A 51 18.61 -11.36 -3.28
C PHE A 51 19.95 -11.20 -4.03
N GLN A 52 20.22 -10.03 -4.60
CA GLN A 52 21.49 -9.77 -5.28
C GLN A 52 22.66 -9.56 -4.30
N GLN A 53 22.40 -8.98 -3.13
CA GLN A 53 23.42 -8.70 -2.11
C GLN A 53 23.63 -9.86 -1.13
N ALA A 54 22.57 -10.60 -0.82
CA ALA A 54 22.64 -11.69 0.14
C ALA A 54 23.21 -12.96 -0.50
N SER A 55 24.41 -13.33 -0.09
CA SER A 55 25.02 -14.63 -0.47
C SER A 55 24.24 -15.82 0.10
N ASN A 56 23.47 -15.61 1.17
CA ASN A 56 22.55 -16.58 1.76
C ASN A 56 21.42 -15.86 2.51
N LEU A 57 20.19 -16.34 2.33
CA LEU A 57 19.01 -15.92 3.09
C LEU A 57 18.44 -17.16 3.80
N PRO A 58 18.74 -17.35 5.11
CA PRO A 58 18.36 -18.57 5.80
C PRO A 58 16.86 -18.61 6.11
N TYR A 59 16.25 -19.79 6.02
CA TYR A 59 14.90 -20.07 6.55
C TYR A 59 14.92 -20.15 8.09
N ALA A 60 15.35 -19.07 8.75
CA ALA A 60 15.39 -18.89 10.21
C ALA A 60 15.00 -17.45 10.57
N ALA A 61 14.91 -17.15 11.87
CA ALA A 61 14.58 -15.82 12.38
C ALA A 61 15.49 -14.71 11.78
N ALA A 62 16.77 -15.01 11.56
CA ALA A 62 17.70 -14.08 10.92
C ALA A 62 17.33 -13.73 9.46
N GLY A 63 16.77 -14.67 8.70
CA GLY A 63 16.29 -14.38 7.35
C GLY A 63 15.01 -13.56 7.35
N LYS A 64 14.10 -13.83 8.29
CA LYS A 64 12.89 -13.04 8.49
C LYS A 64 13.24 -11.58 8.81
N ALA A 65 14.14 -11.36 9.76
CA ALA A 65 14.62 -10.03 10.12
C ALA A 65 15.28 -9.29 8.94
N ARG A 66 15.98 -9.99 8.04
CA ARG A 66 16.56 -9.38 6.83
C ARG A 66 15.51 -8.93 5.83
N ILE A 67 14.45 -9.73 5.64
CA ILE A 67 13.32 -9.37 4.77
C ILE A 67 12.60 -8.15 5.34
N GLU A 68 12.30 -8.13 6.65
CA GLU A 68 11.67 -6.96 7.31
C GLU A 68 12.54 -5.71 7.18
N SER A 69 13.83 -5.84 7.47
CA SER A 69 14.79 -4.72 7.42
C SER A 69 14.95 -4.15 6.00
N CYS A 70 14.89 -4.98 4.95
CA CYS A 70 15.02 -4.47 3.58
C CYS A 70 13.78 -3.71 3.09
N MET A 71 12.58 -4.07 3.58
CA MET A 71 11.33 -3.42 3.20
C MET A 71 11.08 -2.13 4.00
N LYS A 72 11.58 -2.07 5.24
CA LYS A 72 11.35 -0.95 6.16
C LYS A 72 11.66 0.43 5.57
N PRO A 73 12.79 0.68 4.88
CA PRO A 73 13.06 1.99 4.29
C PRO A 73 12.00 2.44 3.26
N THR A 74 11.51 1.51 2.44
CA THR A 74 10.45 1.78 1.45
C THR A 74 9.12 2.11 2.13
N ILE A 75 8.78 1.37 3.19
CA ILE A 75 7.57 1.61 3.98
C ILE A 75 7.62 2.99 4.64
N GLU A 76 8.74 3.35 5.26
CA GLU A 76 8.92 4.68 5.87
C GLU A 76 8.91 5.80 4.83
N GLN A 77 9.43 5.57 3.63
CA GLN A 77 9.33 6.54 2.54
C GLN A 77 7.87 6.72 2.09
N PHE A 78 7.12 5.63 1.97
CA PHE A 78 5.69 5.68 1.63
C PHE A 78 4.87 6.41 2.70
N ARG A 79 5.20 6.17 3.97
CA ARG A 79 4.63 6.88 5.11
C ARG A 79 4.95 8.37 5.10
N ALA A 80 6.21 8.74 4.86
CA ALA A 80 6.63 10.14 4.79
C ALA A 80 5.98 10.89 3.62
N TRP A 81 5.65 10.18 2.53
CA TRP A 81 4.88 10.72 1.41
C TRP A 81 3.39 10.93 1.75
N GLY A 82 2.88 10.31 2.80
CA GLY A 82 1.48 10.40 3.23
C GLY A 82 0.57 9.33 2.62
N GLY A 83 1.13 8.26 2.06
CA GLY A 83 0.35 7.17 1.44
C GLY A 83 -0.27 6.17 2.43
N MET A 84 0.01 6.32 3.73
CA MET A 84 -0.62 5.57 4.80
C MET A 84 -0.91 6.50 5.98
N THR A 85 -1.98 6.24 6.71
CA THR A 85 -2.39 7.04 7.87
C THR A 85 -2.77 6.14 9.04
N ALA A 86 -2.15 6.38 10.19
CA ALA A 86 -2.51 5.72 11.45
C ALA A 86 -3.89 6.18 11.95
N GLY A 87 -4.60 5.30 12.66
CA GLY A 87 -5.90 5.63 13.26
C GLY A 87 -7.07 5.70 12.28
N THR A 88 -6.98 5.01 11.14
CA THR A 88 -8.15 4.83 10.25
C THR A 88 -9.04 3.74 10.83
N ASP A 89 -10.31 4.04 11.07
CA ASP A 89 -11.29 3.05 11.52
C ASP A 89 -11.50 2.00 10.41
N LEU A 90 -11.03 0.78 10.66
CA LEU A 90 -11.24 -0.37 9.78
C LEU A 90 -12.53 -1.10 10.18
N ASP A 91 -13.25 -1.61 9.18
CA ASP A 91 -14.41 -2.46 9.45
C ASP A 91 -13.97 -3.74 10.17
N GLN A 92 -14.72 -4.14 11.20
CA GLN A 92 -14.40 -5.34 11.99
C GLN A 92 -14.24 -6.59 11.11
N SER A 93 -15.02 -6.70 10.03
CA SER A 93 -14.92 -7.83 9.10
C SER A 93 -13.59 -7.87 8.35
N GLN A 94 -12.96 -6.72 8.08
CA GLN A 94 -11.65 -6.63 7.45
C GLN A 94 -10.55 -7.00 8.45
N ILE A 95 -10.67 -6.53 9.69
CA ILE A 95 -9.77 -6.90 10.79
C ILE A 95 -9.80 -8.41 11.01
N ASP A 96 -10.99 -9.02 11.05
CA ASP A 96 -11.15 -10.46 11.26
C ASP A 96 -10.49 -11.28 10.14
N GLN A 97 -10.59 -10.83 8.88
CA GLN A 97 -9.91 -11.46 7.75
C GLN A 97 -8.39 -11.38 7.86
N ILE A 98 -7.84 -10.22 8.25
CA ILE A 98 -6.39 -10.06 8.43
C ILE A 98 -5.91 -10.89 9.61
N ASN A 99 -6.62 -10.87 10.74
CA ASN A 99 -6.30 -11.65 11.93
C ASN A 99 -6.32 -13.16 11.66
N ALA A 100 -7.27 -13.65 10.84
CA ALA A 100 -7.31 -15.04 10.42
C ALA A 100 -6.06 -15.47 9.63
N ILE A 101 -5.47 -14.57 8.85
CA ILE A 101 -4.24 -14.81 8.07
C ILE A 101 -3.00 -14.65 8.95
N ALA A 102 -2.91 -13.56 9.72
CA ALA A 102 -1.77 -13.22 10.56
C ALA A 102 -1.64 -14.16 11.77
N GLY A 103 -2.74 -14.73 12.25
CA GLY A 103 -2.79 -15.58 13.44
C GLY A 103 -2.58 -14.81 14.75
N VAL A 104 -2.58 -13.47 14.69
CA VAL A 104 -2.46 -12.55 15.82
C VAL A 104 -3.39 -11.37 15.56
N ASP A 105 -3.77 -10.67 16.63
CA ASP A 105 -4.52 -9.42 16.48
C ASP A 105 -3.59 -8.31 15.96
N VAL A 106 -3.92 -7.77 14.79
CA VAL A 106 -3.14 -6.71 14.13
C VAL A 106 -3.71 -5.31 14.39
N THR A 107 -4.83 -5.21 15.11
CA THR A 107 -5.59 -3.96 15.32
C THR A 107 -4.70 -2.87 15.89
N ASP A 108 -3.98 -3.15 16.97
CA ASP A 108 -3.12 -2.16 17.63
C ASP A 108 -2.00 -1.64 16.71
N SER A 109 -1.38 -2.53 15.91
CA SER A 109 -0.33 -2.14 14.97
C SER A 109 -0.86 -1.27 13.83
N LEU A 110 -2.02 -1.64 13.25
CA LEU A 110 -2.65 -0.85 12.19
C LEU A 110 -3.14 0.50 12.72
N MET A 111 -3.69 0.56 13.93
CA MET A 111 -4.15 1.80 14.54
C MET A 111 -2.99 2.72 14.95
N ALA A 112 -1.89 2.17 15.48
CA ALA A 112 -0.76 2.97 15.96
C ALA A 112 0.21 3.38 14.85
N GLU A 113 0.54 2.47 13.93
CA GLU A 113 1.58 2.68 12.90
C GLU A 113 1.00 2.90 11.51
N GLY A 114 -0.25 2.53 11.25
CA GLY A 114 -0.89 2.63 9.92
C GLY A 114 -0.53 1.50 8.95
N TYR A 115 0.23 0.50 9.41
CA TYR A 115 0.58 -0.67 8.60
C TYR A 115 0.93 -1.90 9.46
N TYR A 116 0.89 -3.08 8.84
CA TYR A 116 1.36 -4.33 9.40
C TYR A 116 2.02 -5.21 8.32
N VAL A 117 3.22 -5.71 8.61
CA VAL A 117 3.93 -6.66 7.75
C VAL A 117 3.89 -8.03 8.41
N TYR A 118 3.33 -9.01 7.70
CA TYR A 118 3.38 -10.41 8.10
C TYR A 118 4.33 -11.19 7.22
N ILE A 119 5.20 -11.97 7.86
CA ILE A 119 6.01 -12.99 7.21
C ILE A 119 5.67 -14.32 7.85
N GLY A 120 5.15 -15.23 7.02
CA GLY A 120 4.72 -16.56 7.43
C GLY A 120 5.85 -17.40 8.04
N PRO A 121 5.50 -18.44 8.82
CA PRO A 121 6.48 -19.27 9.50
C PRO A 121 7.37 -20.02 8.51
N PHE A 122 8.68 -20.08 8.80
CA PHE A 122 9.61 -20.87 8.03
C PHE A 122 9.63 -22.32 8.54
N THR A 123 9.05 -23.25 7.78
CA THR A 123 8.99 -24.65 8.17
C THR A 123 10.20 -25.46 7.71
N ALA A 124 10.46 -26.60 8.37
CA ALA A 124 11.53 -27.52 7.96
C ALA A 124 11.32 -28.05 6.53
N ALA A 125 10.06 -28.32 6.15
CA ALA A 125 9.69 -28.75 4.81
C ALA A 125 10.01 -27.67 3.76
N MET A 126 9.68 -26.40 4.04
CA MET A 126 10.03 -25.29 3.15
C MET A 126 11.54 -25.14 2.98
N ARG A 127 12.32 -25.37 4.03
CA ARG A 127 13.79 -25.33 3.96
C ARG A 127 14.35 -26.44 3.06
N ALA A 128 13.79 -27.65 3.17
CA ALA A 128 14.18 -28.79 2.34
C ALA A 128 13.80 -28.58 0.86
N ALA A 129 12.59 -28.08 0.60
CA ALA A 129 12.06 -27.86 -0.74
C ALA A 129 12.44 -26.50 -1.35
N ARG A 130 13.04 -25.60 -0.57
CA ARG A 130 13.38 -24.21 -0.93
C ARG A 130 12.19 -23.43 -1.53
N THR A 131 11.02 -23.61 -0.95
CA THR A 131 9.79 -22.95 -1.40
C THR A 131 9.72 -21.50 -0.94
N LYS A 132 9.07 -20.65 -1.73
CA LYS A 132 8.93 -19.21 -1.46
C LYS A 132 8.17 -18.95 -0.14
N PRO A 133 8.64 -18.03 0.72
CA PRO A 133 7.88 -17.62 1.89
C PRO A 133 6.72 -16.69 1.52
N THR A 134 5.63 -16.78 2.28
CA THR A 134 4.51 -15.84 2.15
C THR A 134 4.80 -14.56 2.93
N VAL A 135 4.63 -13.42 2.27
CA VAL A 135 4.78 -12.08 2.87
C VAL A 135 3.52 -11.28 2.53
N TYR A 136 2.90 -10.70 3.55
CA TYR A 136 1.79 -9.76 3.40
C TYR A 136 2.21 -8.40 3.95
N PHE A 137 1.76 -7.35 3.26
CA PHE A 137 1.86 -5.97 3.69
C PHE A 137 0.45 -5.37 3.63
N TRP A 138 -0.12 -5.11 4.79
CA TRP A 138 -1.39 -4.38 4.92
C TRP A 138 -1.10 -2.97 5.40
N TYR A 139 -1.79 -1.99 4.84
CA TYR A 139 -1.68 -0.59 5.24
C TYR A 139 -3.05 0.07 5.16
N THR A 140 -3.26 1.10 5.98
CA THR A 140 -4.49 1.88 5.99
C THR A 140 -4.29 3.16 5.18
N ASP A 141 -5.06 3.29 4.11
CA ASP A 141 -5.17 4.55 3.37
C ASP A 141 -6.29 5.40 4.00
N GLY A 142 -5.90 6.47 4.70
CA GLY A 142 -6.84 7.41 5.30
C GLY A 142 -7.49 8.36 4.28
N GLY A 143 -7.12 8.26 3.01
CA GLY A 143 -7.54 9.16 1.94
C GLY A 143 -6.88 10.53 2.04
N ILE A 144 -6.99 11.30 0.95
CA ILE A 144 -6.44 12.66 0.86
C ILE A 144 -7.59 13.66 0.68
N ILE A 145 -7.58 14.74 1.46
CA ILE A 145 -8.55 15.85 1.33
C ILE A 145 -8.27 16.58 0.01
N GLN A 146 -9.17 16.45 -0.97
CA GLN A 146 -9.01 17.07 -2.30
C GLN A 146 -9.62 18.48 -2.41
N GLY A 147 -10.26 18.98 -1.35
CA GLY A 147 -10.84 20.31 -1.32
C GLY A 147 -11.34 20.69 0.08
N ILE A 148 -11.20 21.97 0.42
CA ILE A 148 -11.68 22.53 1.69
C ILE A 148 -12.55 23.73 1.37
N THR A 149 -13.78 23.74 1.88
CA THR A 149 -14.65 24.92 1.84
C THR A 149 -14.71 25.55 3.22
N VAL A 150 -14.29 26.82 3.34
CA VAL A 150 -14.36 27.58 4.58
C VAL A 150 -15.47 28.60 4.47
N ASN A 151 -16.54 28.41 5.26
CA ASN A 151 -17.61 29.39 5.39
C ASN A 151 -17.28 30.31 6.59
N SER A 152 -17.08 31.60 6.32
CA SER A 152 -16.86 32.62 7.36
C SER A 152 -18.04 33.59 7.35
N VAL A 153 -18.75 33.66 8.47
CA VAL A 153 -19.90 34.55 8.67
C VAL A 153 -19.60 35.42 9.88
N GLU A 154 -19.67 36.74 9.71
CA GLU A 154 -19.65 37.67 10.84
C GLU A 154 -20.92 37.47 11.66
N VAL A 155 -20.76 37.24 12.95
CA VAL A 155 -21.88 37.19 13.91
C VAL A 155 -21.89 38.53 14.65
N GLN A 156 -22.96 39.30 14.47
CA GLN A 156 -23.30 40.46 15.30
C GLN A 156 -24.39 40.10 16.29
#